data_AF-A0A6J8D4E5-F1
#
_entry.id   AF-A0A6J8D4E5-F1
#
_cell.length_a   1.000
_cell.length_b   1.000
_cell.length_c   1.000
_cell.angle_alpha   90.00
_cell.angle_beta   90.00
_cell.angle_gamma   90.00
#
_symmetry.space_group_name_H-M   'P 1'
#
loop_
_entity.id
_entity.type
_entity.pdbx_description
1 polymer ?
#
loop_
_entity_poly.entity_id
_entity_poly.type
_entity_poly.pdbx_seq_one_letter_code
_entity_poly.pdbx_strand_id
1 'polypeptide(L)'
;MINRPTKLEYMSMELYDNEWTDAFKKLYAGDGEEKSAITTLRNIVEKSYDFAKGKSEKYSNGLECAFLAIESSIESFLRSHTEFSVGGTDVETFIKKTLSLCWLMNIVDPPAILITESSGKFNTDLFKFYTKSGSKVDYVVWPAVFLHEGGPLICKGVAQGK
;
A
#
# COMPACT_ATOMS: atom_id res chain seq x y z
N MET A 1 -9.83 17.99 -17.36
CA MET A 1 -10.20 16.58 -17.13
C MET A 1 -9.00 15.88 -16.51
N ILE A 2 -9.04 15.61 -15.19
CA ILE A 2 -7.95 14.89 -14.51
C ILE A 2 -8.13 13.41 -14.80
N ASN A 3 -7.13 12.80 -15.44
CA ASN A 3 -7.14 11.39 -15.80
C ASN A 3 -6.89 10.56 -14.52
N ARG A 4 -7.97 10.16 -13.83
CA ARG A 4 -7.95 9.51 -12.50
C ARG A 4 -7.05 8.26 -12.40
N PRO A 5 -6.99 7.36 -13.41
CA PRO A 5 -6.12 6.19 -13.37
C PRO A 5 -4.63 6.55 -13.21
N THR A 6 -4.17 7.54 -13.98
CA THR A 6 -2.79 8.05 -13.93
C THR A 6 -2.42 8.67 -12.58
N LYS A 7 -3.38 9.21 -11.82
CA LYS A 7 -3.09 9.78 -10.48
C LYS A 7 -2.86 8.67 -9.45
N LEU A 8 -3.67 7.61 -9.46
CA LEU A 8 -3.47 6.45 -8.56
C LEU A 8 -2.17 5.71 -8.89
N GLU A 9 -1.88 5.55 -10.18
CA GLU A 9 -0.61 4.97 -10.64
C GLU A 9 0.58 5.76 -10.10
N TYR A 10 0.60 7.06 -10.38
CA TYR A 10 1.67 7.96 -9.94
C TYR A 10 1.86 7.93 -8.41
N MET A 11 0.76 8.05 -7.66
CA MET A 11 0.82 8.03 -6.19
C MET A 11 1.30 6.68 -5.64
N SER A 12 0.88 5.56 -6.24
CA SER A 12 1.35 4.24 -5.83
C SER A 12 2.82 4.03 -6.13
N MET A 13 3.31 4.51 -7.28
CA MET A 13 4.72 4.41 -7.66
C MET A 13 5.59 5.31 -6.78
N GLU A 14 5.18 6.57 -6.57
CA GLU A 14 5.89 7.51 -5.70
C GLU A 14 6.00 6.97 -4.28
N LEU A 15 4.91 6.41 -3.74
CA LEU A 15 4.86 5.80 -2.41
C LEU A 15 5.83 4.62 -2.27
N TYR A 16 5.99 3.82 -3.32
CA TYR A 16 6.93 2.70 -3.33
C TYR A 16 8.38 3.17 -3.51
N ASP A 17 8.63 4.05 -4.46
CA ASP A 17 10.00 4.48 -4.80
C ASP A 17 10.62 5.32 -3.67
N ASN A 18 9.82 6.15 -2.99
CA ASN A 18 10.30 7.07 -1.95
C ASN A 18 10.00 6.55 -0.54
N GLU A 19 8.74 6.65 -0.08
CA GLU A 19 8.43 6.46 1.33
C GLU A 19 8.58 5.03 1.81
N TRP A 20 8.24 4.05 0.97
CA TRP A 20 8.48 2.64 1.28
C TRP A 20 9.98 2.38 1.41
N THR A 21 10.79 2.91 0.49
CA THR A 21 12.25 2.76 0.51
C THR A 21 12.87 3.35 1.77
N ASP A 22 12.42 4.55 2.19
CA ASP A 22 12.97 5.21 3.38
C ASP A 22 12.49 4.54 4.68
N ALA A 23 11.22 4.13 4.75
CA ALA A 23 10.72 3.32 5.85
C ALA A 23 11.43 1.96 5.93
N PHE A 24 11.70 1.32 4.79
CA PHE A 24 12.46 0.08 4.70
C PHE A 24 13.87 0.25 5.24
N LYS A 25 14.62 1.27 4.79
CA LYS A 25 15.96 1.57 5.32
C LYS A 25 15.93 1.77 6.83
N LYS A 26 14.90 2.43 7.36
CA LYS A 26 14.77 2.66 8.80
C LYS A 26 14.55 1.37 9.59
N LEU A 27 13.69 0.49 9.09
CA LEU A 27 13.41 -0.82 9.70
C LEU A 27 14.59 -1.79 9.56
N TYR A 28 15.27 -1.76 8.42
CA TYR A 28 16.42 -2.61 8.10
C TYR A 28 17.72 -2.14 8.77
N ALA A 29 17.83 -0.87 9.16
CA ALA A 29 19.00 -0.35 9.89
C ALA A 29 19.12 -0.87 11.34
N GLY A 30 18.15 -1.65 11.84
CA GLY A 30 18.32 -2.46 13.06
C GLY A 30 18.89 -3.85 12.75
N ASP A 31 19.13 -4.70 13.76
CA ASP A 31 19.58 -6.09 13.58
C ASP A 31 18.51 -7.03 12.95
N GLY A 32 17.54 -6.47 12.21
CA GLY A 32 16.40 -7.19 11.66
C GLY A 32 16.68 -7.83 10.30
N GLU A 33 16.10 -9.00 10.06
CA GLU A 33 16.12 -9.64 8.74
C GLU A 33 15.31 -8.82 7.71
N GLU A 34 15.84 -8.64 6.50
CA GLU A 34 15.19 -7.93 5.37
C GLU A 34 13.72 -8.37 5.17
N LYS A 35 13.46 -9.67 5.23
CA LYS A 35 12.12 -10.25 5.06
C LYS A 35 11.14 -9.78 6.14
N SER A 36 11.60 -9.54 7.37
CA SER A 36 10.78 -9.03 8.47
C SER A 36 10.37 -7.57 8.25
N ALA A 37 11.32 -6.73 7.83
CA ALA A 37 11.04 -5.34 7.47
C ALA A 37 10.03 -5.23 6.32
N ILE A 38 10.24 -6.02 5.25
CA ILE A 38 9.31 -6.09 4.11
C ILE A 38 7.92 -6.57 4.56
N THR A 39 7.85 -7.61 5.39
CA THR A 39 6.57 -8.13 5.90
C THR A 39 5.84 -7.07 6.72
N THR A 40 6.56 -6.29 7.52
CA THR A 40 5.98 -5.19 8.32
C THR A 40 5.38 -4.12 7.41
N LEU A 41 6.11 -3.66 6.41
CA LEU A 41 5.63 -2.65 5.47
C LEU A 41 4.43 -3.14 4.65
N ARG A 42 4.47 -4.40 4.19
CA ARG A 42 3.33 -5.01 3.50
C ARG A 42 2.08 -5.07 4.39
N ASN A 43 2.24 -5.49 5.65
CA ASN A 43 1.14 -5.56 6.60
C ASN A 43 0.56 -4.16 6.88
N ILE A 44 1.38 -3.11 6.90
CA ILE A 44 0.90 -1.72 7.01
C ILE A 44 -0.02 -1.39 5.82
N VAL A 45 0.38 -1.73 4.59
CA VAL A 45 -0.43 -1.48 3.39
C VAL A 45 -1.75 -2.24 3.42
N GLU A 46 -1.71 -3.54 3.71
CA GLU A 46 -2.91 -4.40 3.83
C GLU A 46 -3.89 -3.85 4.87
N LYS A 47 -3.42 -3.61 6.10
CA LYS A 47 -4.28 -3.10 7.17
C LYS A 47 -4.79 -1.69 6.89
N SER A 48 -3.99 -0.84 6.24
CA SER A 48 -4.42 0.51 5.85
C SER A 48 -5.54 0.47 4.81
N TYR A 49 -5.49 -0.47 3.87
CA TYR A 49 -6.52 -0.65 2.86
C TYR A 49 -7.84 -1.12 3.47
N ASP A 50 -7.79 -2.13 4.33
CA ASP A 50 -8.97 -2.64 5.04
C ASP A 50 -9.59 -1.57 5.94
N PHE A 51 -8.74 -0.82 6.66
CA PHE A 51 -9.18 0.29 7.50
C PHE A 51 -9.86 1.39 6.69
N ALA A 52 -9.28 1.79 5.56
CA ALA A 52 -9.85 2.80 4.67
C ALA A 52 -11.17 2.34 4.04
N LYS A 53 -11.28 1.07 3.67
CA LYS A 53 -12.51 0.48 3.13
C LYS A 53 -13.66 0.58 4.13
N GLY A 54 -13.46 0.17 5.38
CA GLY A 54 -14.50 0.23 6.42
C GLY A 54 -14.90 1.66 6.85
N LYS A 55 -14.08 2.67 6.55
CA LYS A 55 -14.38 4.08 6.85
C LYS A 55 -14.99 4.82 5.67
N SER A 56 -14.47 4.62 4.48
CA SER A 56 -14.88 5.35 3.25
C SER A 56 -16.35 5.12 2.88
N GLU A 57 -16.92 3.95 3.19
CA GLU A 57 -18.36 3.67 3.05
C GLU A 57 -19.26 4.71 3.78
N LYS A 58 -18.75 5.34 4.86
CA LYS A 58 -19.49 6.36 5.63
C LYS A 58 -19.33 7.79 5.11
N TYR A 59 -18.32 8.08 4.29
CA TYR A 59 -17.90 9.45 3.94
C TYR A 59 -17.96 9.75 2.44
N SER A 60 -18.81 9.05 1.68
CA SER A 60 -19.13 9.37 0.28
C SER A 60 -19.70 10.79 0.06
N ASN A 61 -19.99 11.53 1.15
CA ASN A 61 -20.65 12.83 1.13
C ASN A 61 -19.61 13.98 1.16
N GLY A 62 -18.89 14.19 0.06
CA GLY A 62 -18.16 15.45 -0.23
C GLY A 62 -16.65 15.47 0.07
N LEU A 63 -15.90 16.21 -0.76
CA LEU A 63 -14.42 16.29 -0.71
C LEU A 63 -13.88 17.00 0.55
N GLU A 64 -14.58 17.98 1.12
CA GLU A 64 -14.08 18.74 2.28
C GLU A 64 -14.08 17.89 3.57
N CYS A 65 -15.08 17.02 3.75
CA CYS A 65 -15.08 16.06 4.84
C CYS A 65 -13.97 15.01 4.69
N ALA A 66 -13.50 14.73 3.47
CA ALA A 66 -12.48 13.72 3.22
C ALA A 66 -11.13 14.07 3.86
N PHE A 67 -10.73 15.35 3.87
CA PHE A 67 -9.44 15.74 4.46
C PHE A 67 -9.41 15.55 5.98
N LEU A 68 -10.41 16.07 6.70
CA LEU A 68 -10.54 15.87 8.15
C LEU A 68 -10.77 14.40 8.52
N ALA A 69 -11.51 13.66 7.68
CA ALA A 69 -11.70 12.24 7.87
C ALA A 69 -10.39 11.45 7.69
N ILE A 70 -9.51 11.86 6.77
CA ILE A 70 -8.18 11.25 6.58
C ILE A 70 -7.30 11.49 7.81
N GLU A 71 -7.20 12.72 8.32
CA GLU A 71 -6.38 13.01 9.51
C GLU A 71 -6.86 12.24 10.75
N SER A 72 -8.17 12.24 11.01
CA SER A 72 -8.76 11.45 12.10
C SER A 72 -8.55 9.94 11.91
N SER A 73 -8.62 9.46 10.67
CA SER A 73 -8.37 8.07 10.31
C SER A 73 -6.92 7.67 10.55
N ILE A 74 -5.97 8.55 10.21
CA ILE A 74 -4.54 8.37 10.48
C ILE A 74 -4.30 8.25 11.98
N GLU A 75 -4.82 9.17 12.78
CA GLU A 75 -4.64 9.11 14.24
C GLU A 75 -5.25 7.83 14.83
N SER A 76 -6.46 7.47 14.39
CA SER A 76 -7.13 6.25 14.84
C SER A 76 -6.37 4.99 14.43
N PHE A 77 -5.78 4.97 13.23
CA PHE A 77 -5.00 3.83 12.75
C PHE A 77 -3.72 3.68 13.57
N LEU A 78 -2.97 4.77 13.77
CA LEU A 78 -1.75 4.77 14.57
C LEU A 78 -2.01 4.37 16.03
N ARG A 79 -3.13 4.80 16.61
CA ARG A 79 -3.54 4.40 17.98
C ARG A 79 -3.95 2.94 18.10
N SER A 80 -4.53 2.36 17.05
CA SER A 80 -4.96 0.96 17.04
C SER A 80 -3.83 -0.02 16.67
N HIS A 81 -2.77 0.48 16.05
CA HIS A 81 -1.64 -0.33 15.58
C HIS A 81 -0.32 0.12 16.21
N THR A 82 -0.26 0.07 17.55
CA THR A 82 0.93 0.47 18.29
C THR A 82 2.14 -0.41 17.98
N GLU A 83 1.93 -1.62 17.42
CA GLU A 83 3.00 -2.50 16.93
C GLU A 83 3.81 -1.89 15.78
N PHE A 84 3.27 -0.89 15.08
CA PHE A 84 3.97 -0.16 14.02
C PHE A 84 4.64 1.13 14.52
N SER A 85 4.54 1.44 15.82
CA SER A 85 5.18 2.61 16.43
C SER A 85 6.70 2.39 16.53
N VAL A 86 7.36 2.47 15.38
CA VAL A 86 8.81 2.52 15.29
C VAL A 86 9.18 3.99 15.34
N GLY A 87 9.81 4.42 16.43
CA GLY A 87 10.23 5.81 16.61
C GLY A 87 11.05 6.32 15.42
N GLY A 88 10.43 7.16 14.60
CA GLY A 88 11.02 7.68 13.36
C GLY A 88 9.96 8.27 12.44
N THR A 89 10.30 9.37 11.78
CA THR A 89 9.41 10.13 10.89
C THR A 89 9.03 9.37 9.62
N ASP A 90 9.88 8.43 9.16
CA ASP A 90 9.77 7.85 7.83
C ASP A 90 8.70 6.75 7.77
N VAL A 91 8.66 5.86 8.78
CA VAL A 91 7.60 4.84 8.91
C VAL A 91 6.24 5.50 9.13
N GLU A 92 6.18 6.56 9.94
CA GLU A 92 4.95 7.32 10.14
C GLU A 92 4.49 8.04 8.85
N THR A 93 5.43 8.62 8.10
CA THR A 93 5.15 9.25 6.80
C THR A 93 4.65 8.21 5.80
N PHE A 94 5.26 7.04 5.76
CA PHE A 94 4.81 5.91 4.95
C PHE A 94 3.37 5.50 5.31
N ILE A 95 3.04 5.35 6.60
CA ILE A 95 1.67 5.03 7.05
C ILE A 95 0.69 6.11 6.60
N LYS A 96 1.01 7.39 6.80
CA LYS A 96 0.17 8.54 6.42
C LYS A 96 -0.13 8.56 4.93
N LYS A 97 0.89 8.42 4.08
CA LYS A 97 0.72 8.40 2.62
C LYS A 97 0.01 7.14 2.13
N THR A 98 0.28 5.99 2.75
CA THR A 98 -0.41 4.72 2.46
C THR A 98 -1.90 4.81 2.74
N LEU A 99 -2.30 5.32 3.91
CA LEU A 99 -3.72 5.55 4.25
C LEU A 99 -4.39 6.52 3.28
N SER A 100 -3.70 7.60 2.90
CA SER A 100 -4.21 8.57 1.92
C SER A 100 -4.45 7.93 0.56
N LEU A 101 -3.51 7.10 0.06
CA LEU A 101 -3.68 6.34 -1.17
C LEU A 101 -4.86 5.37 -1.06
N CYS A 102 -4.91 4.58 0.01
CA CYS A 102 -5.98 3.60 0.25
C CYS A 102 -7.35 4.28 0.33
N TRP A 103 -7.44 5.45 0.96
CA TRP A 103 -8.67 6.24 0.99
C TRP A 103 -9.10 6.64 -0.42
N LEU A 104 -8.19 7.19 -1.22
CA LEU A 104 -8.48 7.57 -2.61
C LEU A 104 -8.95 6.37 -3.43
N MET A 105 -8.30 5.22 -3.28
CA MET A 105 -8.69 3.97 -3.96
C MET A 105 -10.12 3.56 -3.65
N ASN A 106 -10.58 3.75 -2.41
CA ASN A 106 -11.93 3.34 -2.00
C ASN A 106 -13.04 4.35 -2.38
N ILE A 107 -12.72 5.63 -2.58
CA ILE A 107 -13.72 6.63 -3.01
C ILE A 107 -13.84 6.75 -4.53
N VAL A 108 -12.91 6.15 -5.29
CA VAL A 108 -13.10 5.98 -6.74
C VAL A 108 -14.28 5.03 -6.94
N ASP A 109 -15.15 5.35 -7.90
CA ASP A 109 -16.28 4.51 -8.29
C ASP A 109 -16.04 3.96 -9.70
N PRO A 110 -15.92 2.64 -9.89
CA PRO A 110 -15.82 1.60 -8.85
C PRO A 110 -14.48 1.63 -8.06
N PRO A 111 -14.44 1.10 -6.82
CA PRO A 111 -13.25 1.11 -5.98
C PRO A 111 -12.07 0.34 -6.56
N ALA A 112 -10.88 0.92 -6.47
CA ALA A 112 -9.64 0.27 -6.87
C ALA A 112 -9.22 -0.81 -5.86
N ILE A 113 -8.57 -1.87 -6.35
CA ILE A 113 -8.22 -3.05 -5.56
C ILE A 113 -6.71 -3.28 -5.50
N LEU A 114 -6.25 -3.78 -4.34
CA LEU A 114 -4.88 -4.22 -4.12
C LEU A 114 -4.79 -5.74 -4.20
N ILE A 115 -3.73 -6.25 -4.82
CA ILE A 115 -3.35 -7.65 -4.79
C ILE A 115 -2.04 -7.76 -3.99
N THR A 116 -2.17 -8.21 -2.74
CA THR A 116 -1.05 -8.37 -1.79
C THR A 116 -0.64 -9.84 -1.60
N GLU A 117 -1.46 -10.76 -2.11
CA GLU A 117 -1.20 -12.19 -2.13
C GLU A 117 -0.96 -12.69 -3.56
N SER A 118 -0.34 -13.86 -3.70
CA SER A 118 -0.14 -14.48 -5.01
C SER A 118 -0.52 -15.95 -4.99
N SER A 119 -1.04 -16.45 -6.10
CA SER A 119 -1.53 -17.82 -6.30
C SER A 119 -0.43 -18.89 -6.41
N GLY A 120 0.73 -18.63 -5.81
CA GLY A 120 1.88 -19.54 -5.77
C GLY A 120 2.76 -19.51 -7.02
N LYS A 121 2.21 -19.41 -8.24
CA LYS A 121 3.02 -19.19 -9.45
C LYS A 121 3.39 -17.71 -9.61
N PHE A 122 4.61 -17.45 -10.04
CA PHE A 122 5.04 -16.09 -10.35
C PHE A 122 4.37 -15.61 -11.64
N ASN A 123 3.59 -14.54 -11.54
CA ASN A 123 2.92 -13.92 -12.68
C ASN A 123 3.64 -12.61 -13.04
N THR A 124 4.40 -12.62 -14.13
CA THR A 124 5.17 -11.45 -14.62
C THR A 124 4.30 -10.33 -15.18
N ASP A 125 3.02 -10.61 -15.47
CA ASP A 125 2.06 -9.59 -15.86
C ASP A 125 1.61 -8.77 -14.66
N LEU A 126 1.62 -9.36 -13.46
CA LEU A 126 1.22 -8.70 -12.21
C LEU A 126 2.40 -8.13 -11.42
N PHE A 127 3.53 -8.85 -11.40
CA PHE A 127 4.65 -8.54 -10.52
C PHE A 127 5.96 -8.43 -11.29
N LYS A 128 6.78 -7.46 -10.89
CA LYS A 128 8.21 -7.43 -11.19
C LYS A 128 8.97 -8.22 -10.13
N PHE A 129 10.09 -8.83 -10.49
CA PHE A 129 10.97 -9.45 -9.50
C PHE A 129 11.62 -8.40 -8.62
N TYR A 130 11.68 -8.67 -7.31
CA TYR A 130 12.40 -7.83 -6.36
C TYR A 130 13.92 -8.02 -6.50
N THR A 131 14.47 -9.16 -6.04
CA THR A 131 15.90 -9.46 -6.19
C THR A 131 16.17 -10.79 -6.89
N LYS A 132 15.46 -11.86 -6.51
CA LYS A 132 15.62 -13.19 -7.12
C LYS A 132 14.46 -13.49 -8.05
N SER A 133 14.79 -14.09 -9.19
CA SER A 133 13.82 -14.70 -10.07
C SER A 133 13.42 -16.09 -9.55
N GLY A 134 12.29 -16.59 -10.02
CA GLY A 134 11.76 -17.88 -9.63
C GLY A 134 10.46 -18.19 -10.34
N SER A 135 10.06 -19.46 -10.32
CA SER A 135 8.78 -19.89 -10.91
C SER A 135 7.60 -19.69 -9.96
N LYS A 136 7.90 -19.47 -8.67
CA LYS A 136 6.93 -19.24 -7.60
C LYS A 136 7.24 -17.96 -6.87
N VAL A 137 6.21 -17.38 -6.25
CA VAL A 137 6.36 -16.24 -5.34
C VAL A 137 6.74 -16.76 -3.96
N ASP A 138 7.78 -16.18 -3.36
CA ASP A 138 8.08 -16.37 -1.95
C ASP A 138 7.28 -15.43 -1.06
N TYR A 139 7.36 -14.12 -1.35
CA TYR A 139 6.58 -13.08 -0.69
C TYR A 139 6.38 -11.88 -1.61
N VAL A 140 5.29 -11.16 -1.38
CA VAL A 140 5.02 -9.87 -2.04
C VAL A 140 5.72 -8.76 -1.25
N VAL A 141 6.42 -7.89 -1.97
CA VAL A 141 7.14 -6.73 -1.43
C VAL A 141 6.26 -5.47 -1.54
N TRP A 142 5.61 -5.32 -2.69
CA TRP A 142 4.69 -4.22 -2.99
C TRP A 142 3.48 -4.75 -3.76
N PRO A 143 2.23 -4.37 -3.41
CA PRO A 143 1.06 -4.90 -4.07
C PRO A 143 0.92 -4.43 -5.52
N ALA A 144 0.24 -5.25 -6.33
CA ALA A 144 -0.26 -4.82 -7.62
C ALA A 144 -1.58 -4.05 -7.42
N VAL A 145 -1.82 -3.03 -8.24
CA VAL A 145 -2.98 -2.13 -8.14
C VAL A 145 -3.82 -2.23 -9.41
N PHE A 146 -5.11 -2.52 -9.26
CA PHE A 146 -6.09 -2.50 -10.35
C PHE A 146 -7.07 -1.36 -10.19
N LEU A 147 -7.59 -0.86 -11.31
CA LEU A 147 -8.56 0.24 -11.31
C LEU A 147 -9.85 -0.11 -10.58
N HIS A 148 -10.27 -1.37 -10.70
CA HIS A 148 -11.36 -1.98 -9.96
C HIS A 148 -11.33 -3.50 -10.14
N GLU A 149 -12.23 -4.22 -9.49
CA GLU A 149 -12.40 -5.66 -9.69
C GLU A 149 -12.72 -6.00 -11.15
N GLY A 150 -11.93 -6.90 -11.74
CA GLY A 150 -12.00 -7.26 -13.17
C GLY A 150 -11.53 -6.15 -14.13
N GLY A 151 -11.08 -5.01 -13.62
CA GLY A 151 -10.59 -3.87 -14.40
C GLY A 151 -9.14 -4.03 -14.89
N PRO A 152 -8.60 -3.02 -15.58
CA PRO A 152 -7.20 -3.03 -16.01
C PRO A 152 -6.25 -2.89 -14.82
N LEU A 153 -5.08 -3.52 -14.96
CA LEU A 153 -3.95 -3.27 -14.08
C LEU A 153 -3.47 -1.83 -14.27
N ILE A 154 -3.35 -1.10 -13.16
CA ILE A 154 -2.79 0.26 -13.15
C ILE A 154 -1.30 0.20 -12.85
N CYS A 155 -0.91 -0.52 -11.79
CA CYS A 155 0.47 -0.60 -11.35
C CYS A 155 0.86 -2.04 -11.08
N LYS A 156 1.96 -2.49 -11.70
CA LYS A 156 2.59 -3.78 -11.35
C LYS A 156 3.10 -3.71 -9.90
N GLY A 157 2.90 -4.79 -9.17
CA GLY A 157 3.51 -4.98 -7.86
C GLY A 157 4.96 -5.41 -7.98
N VAL A 158 5.58 -5.63 -6.82
CA VAL A 158 6.93 -6.19 -6.70
C VAL A 158 6.88 -7.41 -5.79
N ALA A 159 7.49 -8.52 -6.21
CA ALA A 159 7.49 -9.77 -5.46
C ALA A 159 8.83 -10.51 -5.56
N GLN A 160 9.18 -11.25 -4.52
CA GLN A 160 10.37 -12.08 -4.47
C GLN A 160 10.09 -13.45 -5.09
N GLY A 161 10.93 -13.90 -6.03
CA GLY A 161 10.88 -15.25 -6.59
C GLY A 161 11.59 -16.30 -5.73
N LYS A 162 11.15 -17.55 -5.85
CA LYS A 162 11.85 -18.76 -5.37
C LYS A 162 11.72 -19.94 -6.32
#